data_AF-A0A950SLI4-F1
#
_entry.id   AF-A0A950SLI4-F1
#
_cell.length_a   1.000
_cell.length_b   1.000
_cell.length_c   1.000
_cell.angle_alpha   90.00
_cell.angle_beta   90.00
_cell.angle_gamma   90.00
#
_symmetry.space_group_name_H-M   'P 1'
#
loop_
_entity.id
_entity.type
_entity.pdbx_description
1 polymer ?
#
loop_
_entity_poly.entity_id
_entity_poly.type
_entity_poly.pdbx_seq_one_letter_code
_entity_poly.pdbx_strand_id
1 'polypeptide(L)'
;TVTDARGGLPLLAPMSEVAGRMAVQVGAHCLEKEQGGIGVLLGGVPGVPAAKVVILGGGVSGTNAARMAMGMEAYVTVIDRSLPRLYELDLQFGAQLHTLFSTMENIEREVTAADLVIGAVLIPGAAAPKLVSRALVRAMKPGAVVVDISIDQGGCFETSRPTTHATPTYVEEGVVHYCVTNMPGAVARTSTVALNNATLPYVLAIADHGWQGALGEDAHLRDGLNICRGHVTHSAVARDLNLLFTSSAETLLRHKT
;
A
#
# COMPACT_ATOMS: atom_id res chain seq x y z
N THR A 1 -11.56 6.48 -8.76
CA THR A 1 -10.98 7.59 -7.96
C THR A 1 -10.41 8.63 -8.91
N VAL A 2 -10.05 9.82 -8.44
CA VAL A 2 -9.42 10.86 -9.28
C VAL A 2 -8.11 10.31 -9.87
N THR A 3 -7.92 10.50 -11.17
CA THR A 3 -6.77 10.00 -11.94
C THR A 3 -5.77 11.13 -12.22
N ASP A 4 -4.67 10.83 -12.91
CA ASP A 4 -3.82 11.84 -13.53
C ASP A 4 -3.48 11.47 -14.98
N ALA A 5 -2.84 12.38 -15.71
CA ALA A 5 -2.47 12.21 -17.12
C ALA A 5 -1.48 11.06 -17.38
N ARG A 6 -0.84 10.53 -16.33
CA ARG A 6 0.10 9.41 -16.39
C ARG A 6 -0.53 8.09 -15.91
N GLY A 7 -1.84 8.08 -15.67
CA GLY A 7 -2.56 6.90 -15.18
C GLY A 7 -2.38 6.64 -13.67
N GLY A 8 -1.82 7.60 -12.94
CA GLY A 8 -1.66 7.55 -11.49
C GLY A 8 -2.94 7.88 -10.73
N LEU A 9 -2.85 7.74 -9.40
CA LEU A 9 -3.93 8.04 -8.46
C LEU A 9 -3.43 9.12 -7.47
N PRO A 10 -3.45 10.40 -7.87
CA PRO A 10 -2.76 11.47 -7.13
C PRO A 10 -3.27 11.68 -5.71
N LEU A 11 -4.56 11.41 -5.45
CA LEU A 11 -5.15 11.53 -4.12
C LEU A 11 -4.85 10.32 -3.21
N LEU A 12 -4.49 9.18 -3.79
CA LEU A 12 -4.11 7.97 -3.04
C LEU A 12 -2.61 7.94 -2.75
N ALA A 13 -1.80 8.47 -3.66
CA ALA A 13 -0.34 8.54 -3.54
C ALA A 13 0.15 8.99 -2.16
N PRO A 14 -0.28 10.13 -1.58
CA PRO A 14 0.23 10.57 -0.28
C PRO A 14 -0.09 9.58 0.86
N MET A 15 -1.25 8.90 0.80
CA MET A 15 -1.61 7.90 1.81
C MET A 15 -0.77 6.64 1.66
N SER A 16 -0.47 6.23 0.43
CA SER A 16 0.46 5.14 0.14
C SER A 16 1.88 5.45 0.61
N GLU A 17 2.36 6.68 0.43
CA GLU A 17 3.66 7.12 0.95
C GLU A 17 3.72 7.01 2.48
N VAL A 18 2.70 7.53 3.18
CA VAL A 18 2.60 7.47 4.64
C VAL A 18 2.54 6.02 5.12
N ALA A 19 1.69 5.18 4.53
CA ALA A 19 1.55 3.77 4.90
C ALA A 19 2.86 3.00 4.70
N GLY A 20 3.54 3.22 3.57
CA GLY A 20 4.85 2.63 3.28
C GLY A 20 5.91 2.99 4.32
N ARG A 21 6.00 4.27 4.71
CA ARG A 21 6.96 4.69 5.74
C ARG A 21 6.62 4.14 7.12
N MET A 22 5.34 4.19 7.48
CA MET A 22 4.86 3.71 8.77
C MET A 22 5.03 2.18 8.89
N ALA A 23 4.93 1.42 7.80
CA ALA A 23 5.10 -0.04 7.81
C ALA A 23 6.45 -0.48 8.40
N VAL A 24 7.52 0.26 8.13
CA VAL A 24 8.84 -0.03 8.72
C VAL A 24 8.86 0.31 10.21
N GLN A 25 8.25 1.43 10.62
CA GLN A 25 8.21 1.84 12.02
C GLN A 25 7.44 0.82 12.88
N VAL A 26 6.23 0.44 12.43
CA VAL A 26 5.44 -0.58 13.15
C VAL A 26 6.07 -1.95 13.05
N GLY A 27 6.68 -2.30 11.91
CA GLY A 27 7.41 -3.54 11.74
C GLY A 27 8.60 -3.66 12.70
N ALA A 28 9.39 -2.59 12.84
CA ALA A 28 10.48 -2.51 13.80
C ALA A 28 10.01 -2.68 15.25
N HIS A 29 8.92 -2.00 15.63
CA HIS A 29 8.34 -2.16 16.96
C HIS A 29 7.82 -3.58 17.19
N CYS A 30 7.12 -4.17 16.21
CA CYS A 30 6.61 -5.54 16.30
C CYS A 30 7.73 -6.59 16.35
N LEU A 31 8.94 -6.28 15.89
CA LEU A 31 10.10 -7.16 16.01
C LEU A 31 10.64 -7.25 17.44
N GLU A 32 10.29 -6.31 18.32
CA GLU A 32 10.71 -6.34 19.73
C GLU A 32 10.10 -7.54 20.46
N LYS A 33 10.86 -8.09 21.42
CA LYS A 33 10.45 -9.33 22.11
C LYS A 33 9.16 -9.14 22.92
N GLU A 34 8.98 -7.96 23.50
CA GLU A 34 7.78 -7.59 24.25
C GLU A 34 6.51 -7.55 23.39
N GLN A 35 6.66 -7.28 22.09
CA GLN A 35 5.55 -7.30 21.11
C GLN A 35 5.30 -8.69 20.51
N GLY A 36 6.05 -9.71 20.96
CA GLY A 36 5.97 -11.08 20.44
C GLY A 36 6.93 -11.38 19.29
N GLY A 37 7.71 -10.39 18.85
CA GLY A 37 8.67 -10.54 17.76
C GLY A 37 9.89 -11.38 18.13
N ILE A 38 10.74 -11.59 17.13
CA ILE A 38 11.98 -12.38 17.24
C ILE A 38 13.06 -11.68 18.10
N GLY A 39 12.92 -10.38 18.35
CA GLY A 39 13.85 -9.60 19.19
C GLY A 39 15.04 -9.04 18.41
N VAL A 40 14.84 -8.66 17.14
CA VAL A 40 15.89 -8.15 16.26
C VAL A 40 15.76 -6.64 16.08
N LEU A 41 16.86 -5.91 16.21
CA LEU A 41 16.97 -4.51 15.84
C LEU A 41 17.26 -4.38 14.34
N LEU A 42 16.52 -3.52 13.63
CA LEU A 42 16.63 -3.41 12.16
C LEU A 42 18.06 -3.18 11.67
N GLY A 43 18.79 -2.23 12.26
CA GLY A 43 20.16 -1.91 11.84
C GLY A 43 21.25 -2.80 12.42
N GLY A 44 20.91 -3.69 13.35
CA GLY A 44 21.92 -4.38 14.16
C GLY A 44 22.83 -3.38 14.90
N VAL A 45 24.06 -3.80 15.17
CA VAL A 45 25.14 -2.98 15.74
C VAL A 45 26.48 -3.57 15.25
N PRO A 46 27.62 -2.86 15.37
CA PRO A 46 28.91 -3.43 14.96
C PRO A 46 29.18 -4.82 15.56
N GLY A 47 29.36 -5.82 14.69
CA GLY A 47 29.53 -7.24 15.07
C GLY A 47 28.25 -8.06 15.21
N VAL A 48 27.07 -7.45 15.01
CA VAL A 48 25.75 -8.10 15.07
C VAL A 48 25.00 -7.83 13.76
N PRO A 49 24.44 -8.86 13.10
CA PRO A 49 23.78 -8.69 11.81
C PRO A 49 22.54 -7.78 11.91
N ALA A 50 22.35 -6.95 10.89
CA ALA A 50 21.11 -6.22 10.64
C ALA A 50 19.97 -7.14 10.21
N ALA A 51 18.72 -6.68 10.37
CA ALA A 51 17.53 -7.43 9.98
C ALA A 51 17.41 -7.56 8.46
N LYS A 52 16.82 -8.67 8.01
CA LYS A 52 16.41 -8.87 6.62
C LYS A 52 14.96 -8.41 6.43
N VAL A 53 14.78 -7.40 5.59
CA VAL A 53 13.47 -6.82 5.24
C VAL A 53 13.14 -7.14 3.79
N VAL A 54 12.01 -7.81 3.58
CA VAL A 54 11.49 -8.13 2.24
C VAL A 54 10.23 -7.32 1.97
N ILE A 55 10.16 -6.69 0.81
CA ILE A 55 9.02 -5.86 0.40
C ILE A 55 8.42 -6.46 -0.86
N LEU A 56 7.16 -6.88 -0.76
CA LEU A 56 6.40 -7.42 -1.89
C LEU A 56 5.65 -6.25 -2.55
N GLY A 57 6.11 -5.84 -3.73
CA GLY A 57 5.59 -4.70 -4.49
C GLY A 57 6.47 -3.45 -4.38
N GLY A 58 6.95 -2.96 -5.52
CA GLY A 58 7.83 -1.80 -5.68
C GLY A 58 7.11 -0.50 -6.02
N GLY A 59 5.78 -0.44 -5.85
CA GLY A 59 4.99 0.78 -6.06
C GLY A 59 5.28 1.88 -5.03
N VAL A 60 4.38 2.87 -4.89
CA VAL A 60 4.56 4.03 -4.00
C VAL A 60 4.82 3.61 -2.55
N SER A 61 3.98 2.74 -1.98
CA SER A 61 4.15 2.25 -0.60
C SER A 61 5.45 1.47 -0.44
N GLY A 62 5.74 0.55 -1.36
CA GLY A 62 6.95 -0.28 -1.31
C GLY A 62 8.24 0.53 -1.45
N THR A 63 8.27 1.54 -2.32
CA THR A 63 9.41 2.45 -2.47
C THR A 63 9.68 3.24 -1.20
N ASN A 64 8.63 3.70 -0.52
CA ASN A 64 8.76 4.42 0.75
C ASN A 64 9.15 3.50 1.90
N ALA A 65 8.64 2.26 1.93
CA ALA A 65 9.07 1.23 2.86
C ALA A 65 10.56 0.91 2.67
N ALA A 66 11.02 0.73 1.42
CA ALA A 66 12.41 0.44 1.12
C ALA A 66 13.34 1.56 1.60
N ARG A 67 12.97 2.81 1.29
CA ARG A 67 13.68 4.00 1.77
C ARG A 67 13.81 4.04 3.30
N MET A 68 12.72 3.75 4.01
CA MET A 68 12.74 3.78 5.48
C MET A 68 13.56 2.63 6.06
N ALA A 69 13.42 1.43 5.53
CA ALA A 69 14.14 0.25 6.03
C ALA A 69 15.65 0.39 5.80
N MET A 70 16.09 0.86 4.63
CA MET A 70 17.50 1.17 4.37
C MET A 70 18.01 2.31 5.25
N GLY A 71 17.18 3.33 5.51
CA GLY A 71 17.51 4.41 6.45
C GLY A 71 17.68 3.94 7.90
N MET A 72 17.14 2.77 8.24
CA MET A 72 17.37 2.07 9.50
C MET A 72 18.45 0.99 9.38
N GLU A 73 19.26 1.02 8.32
CA GLU A 73 20.41 0.15 8.05
C GLU A 73 20.07 -1.34 7.89
N ALA A 74 18.81 -1.67 7.60
CA ALA A 74 18.40 -3.05 7.33
C ALA A 74 18.87 -3.54 5.95
N TYR A 75 19.00 -4.86 5.79
CA TYR A 75 19.16 -5.48 4.47
C TYR A 75 17.81 -5.54 3.76
N VAL A 76 17.66 -4.80 2.67
CA VAL A 76 16.36 -4.62 2.01
C VAL A 76 16.33 -5.29 0.64
N THR A 77 15.32 -6.13 0.43
CA THR A 77 14.99 -6.73 -0.87
C THR A 77 13.58 -6.31 -1.29
N VAL A 78 13.42 -5.73 -2.48
CA VAL A 78 12.12 -5.47 -3.12
C VAL A 78 11.86 -6.51 -4.21
N ILE A 79 10.69 -7.13 -4.17
CA ILE A 79 10.22 -8.09 -5.17
C ILE A 79 9.05 -7.48 -5.95
N ASP A 80 9.17 -7.36 -7.27
CA ASP A 80 8.12 -6.84 -8.15
C ASP A 80 8.04 -7.62 -9.47
N ARG A 81 6.88 -7.57 -10.14
CA ARG A 81 6.67 -8.18 -11.46
C ARG A 81 7.10 -7.26 -12.62
N SER A 82 7.25 -5.96 -12.38
CA SER A 82 7.58 -4.95 -13.38
C SER A 82 9.09 -4.75 -13.44
N LEU A 83 9.73 -5.30 -14.47
CA LEU A 83 11.15 -5.04 -14.74
C LEU A 83 11.47 -3.54 -14.89
N PRO A 84 10.64 -2.71 -15.57
CA PRO A 84 10.85 -1.26 -15.58
C PRO A 84 10.86 -0.65 -14.19
N ARG A 85 9.95 -1.09 -13.30
CA ARG A 85 9.91 -0.56 -11.93
C ARG A 85 11.12 -0.98 -11.10
N LEU A 86 11.58 -2.22 -11.25
CA LEU A 86 12.80 -2.68 -10.60
C LEU A 86 14.04 -1.91 -11.09
N TYR A 87 14.11 -1.62 -12.39
CA TYR A 87 15.16 -0.77 -12.96
C TYR A 87 15.15 0.66 -12.41
N GLU A 88 13.97 1.27 -12.26
CA GLU A 88 13.83 2.60 -11.64
C GLU A 88 14.30 2.60 -10.18
N LEU A 89 13.98 1.54 -9.42
CA LEU A 89 14.41 1.38 -8.03
C LEU A 89 15.93 1.17 -7.93
N ASP A 90 16.50 0.35 -8.82
CA ASP A 90 17.95 0.11 -8.91
C ASP A 90 18.70 1.40 -9.21
N LEU A 91 18.26 2.21 -10.19
CA LEU A 91 18.84 3.53 -10.45
C LEU A 91 18.70 4.50 -9.26
N GLN A 92 17.58 4.43 -8.55
CA GLN A 92 17.27 5.36 -7.46
C GLN A 92 18.09 5.10 -6.19
N PHE A 93 18.36 3.83 -5.86
CA PHE A 93 18.98 3.44 -4.59
C PHE A 93 20.35 2.74 -4.76
N GLY A 94 20.69 2.35 -5.97
CA GLY A 94 21.95 1.69 -6.30
C GLY A 94 22.17 0.43 -5.47
N ALA A 95 23.43 0.17 -5.13
CA ALA A 95 23.87 -1.04 -4.44
C ALA A 95 23.29 -1.24 -3.02
N GLN A 96 22.55 -0.26 -2.47
CA GLN A 96 21.92 -0.39 -1.15
C GLN A 96 20.63 -1.21 -1.19
N LEU A 97 19.97 -1.30 -2.36
CA LEU A 97 18.69 -2.00 -2.50
C LEU A 97 18.85 -3.23 -3.39
N HIS A 98 18.42 -4.39 -2.90
CA HIS A 98 18.30 -5.58 -3.74
C HIS A 98 16.93 -5.58 -4.43
N THR A 99 16.91 -5.75 -5.75
CA THR A 99 15.68 -5.86 -6.53
C THR A 99 15.59 -7.24 -7.17
N LEU A 100 14.48 -7.94 -7.00
CA LEU A 100 14.25 -9.26 -7.57
C LEU A 100 12.94 -9.30 -8.37
N PHE A 101 12.96 -10.05 -9.47
CA PHE A 101 11.74 -10.34 -10.22
C PHE A 101 10.84 -11.31 -9.43
N SER A 102 9.53 -11.05 -9.45
CA SER A 102 8.53 -11.79 -8.70
C SER A 102 8.25 -13.18 -9.29
N THR A 103 9.12 -14.16 -8.97
CA THR A 103 8.86 -15.59 -9.15
C THR A 103 8.47 -16.24 -7.81
N MET A 104 7.78 -17.37 -7.86
CA MET A 104 7.43 -18.14 -6.66
C MET A 104 8.68 -18.52 -5.86
N GLU A 105 9.74 -18.96 -6.55
CA GLU A 105 11.02 -19.31 -5.94
C GLU A 105 11.67 -18.13 -5.20
N ASN A 106 11.70 -16.94 -5.82
CA ASN A 106 12.25 -15.75 -5.17
C ASN A 106 11.41 -15.34 -3.96
N ILE A 107 10.08 -15.37 -4.06
CA ILE A 107 9.20 -15.08 -2.93
C ILE A 107 9.46 -16.07 -1.79
N GLU A 108 9.46 -17.37 -2.08
CA GLU A 108 9.66 -18.41 -1.07
C GLU A 108 11.01 -18.27 -0.35
N ARG A 109 12.10 -18.10 -1.11
CA ARG A 109 13.45 -17.96 -0.57
C ARG A 109 13.60 -16.73 0.30
N GLU A 110 13.16 -15.57 -0.17
CA GLU A 110 13.38 -14.32 0.56
C GLU A 110 12.42 -14.20 1.76
N VAL A 111 11.14 -14.58 1.61
CA VAL A 111 10.14 -14.49 2.69
C VAL A 111 10.49 -15.40 3.87
N THR A 112 10.93 -16.63 3.62
CA THR A 112 11.32 -17.56 4.70
C THR A 112 12.58 -17.12 5.44
N ALA A 113 13.48 -16.41 4.75
CA ALA A 113 14.71 -15.88 5.32
C ALA A 113 14.53 -14.51 6.01
N ALA A 114 13.41 -13.82 5.81
CA ALA A 114 13.15 -12.48 6.32
C ALA A 114 12.89 -12.45 7.83
N ASP A 115 13.23 -11.34 8.46
CA ASP A 115 12.79 -11.00 9.81
C ASP A 115 11.50 -10.16 9.75
N LEU A 116 11.39 -9.29 8.75
CA LEU A 116 10.22 -8.46 8.47
C LEU A 116 9.83 -8.57 6.99
N VAL A 117 8.55 -8.83 6.71
CA VAL A 117 7.99 -8.81 5.37
C VAL A 117 6.89 -7.75 5.27
N ILE A 118 6.97 -6.88 4.27
CA ILE A 118 5.98 -5.83 4.02
C ILE A 118 5.23 -6.17 2.74
N GLY A 119 3.93 -6.41 2.88
CA GLY A 119 3.00 -6.54 1.77
C GLY A 119 2.57 -5.18 1.25
N ALA A 120 3.04 -4.79 0.07
CA ALA A 120 2.79 -3.50 -0.55
C ALA A 120 2.24 -3.63 -1.99
N VAL A 121 1.53 -4.73 -2.27
CA VAL A 121 0.98 -5.01 -3.60
C VAL A 121 -0.40 -4.39 -3.74
N LEU A 122 -0.54 -3.51 -4.72
CA LEU A 122 -1.79 -2.84 -5.06
C LEU A 122 -2.17 -3.24 -6.49
N ILE A 123 -3.37 -3.80 -6.68
CA ILE A 123 -4.00 -3.90 -7.99
C ILE A 123 -5.19 -2.93 -7.99
N PRO A 124 -5.11 -1.79 -8.70
CA PRO A 124 -6.19 -0.81 -8.70
C PRO A 124 -7.54 -1.43 -9.05
N GLY A 125 -8.51 -1.33 -8.13
CA GLY A 125 -9.87 -1.81 -8.35
C GLY A 125 -10.05 -3.32 -8.33
N ALA A 126 -9.10 -4.08 -7.78
CA ALA A 126 -9.23 -5.52 -7.58
C ALA A 126 -8.73 -5.93 -6.18
N ALA A 127 -9.11 -7.13 -5.75
CA ALA A 127 -8.57 -7.71 -4.52
C ALA A 127 -7.06 -7.93 -4.64
N ALA A 128 -6.34 -7.77 -3.52
CA ALA A 128 -4.92 -8.07 -3.48
C ALA A 128 -4.67 -9.57 -3.75
N PRO A 129 -3.71 -9.92 -4.61
CA PRO A 129 -3.39 -11.33 -4.85
C PRO A 129 -2.74 -11.93 -3.60
N LYS A 130 -3.10 -13.18 -3.28
CA LYS A 130 -2.47 -13.95 -2.21
C LYS A 130 -1.09 -14.45 -2.69
N LEU A 131 -0.04 -13.71 -2.33
CA LEU A 131 1.34 -14.01 -2.72
C LEU A 131 2.05 -14.92 -1.73
N VAL A 132 1.68 -14.84 -0.45
CA VAL A 132 2.27 -15.65 0.61
C VAL A 132 1.20 -16.57 1.17
N SER A 133 1.33 -17.86 0.89
CA SER A 133 0.41 -18.89 1.38
C SER A 133 0.59 -19.16 2.87
N ARG A 134 -0.42 -19.75 3.53
CA ARG A 134 -0.31 -20.18 4.93
C ARG A 134 0.88 -21.11 5.15
N ALA A 135 1.14 -22.00 4.20
CA ALA A 135 2.29 -22.91 4.26
C ALA A 135 3.62 -22.14 4.25
N LEU A 136 3.72 -21.07 3.45
CA LEU A 136 4.90 -20.23 3.42
C LEU A 136 5.06 -19.40 4.71
N VAL A 137 3.96 -18.88 5.28
CA VAL A 137 4.01 -18.19 6.58
C VAL A 137 4.51 -19.12 7.69
N ARG A 138 4.04 -20.37 7.72
CA ARG A 138 4.52 -21.38 8.68
C ARG A 138 6.02 -21.70 8.53
N ALA A 139 6.57 -21.55 7.34
CA ALA A 139 7.98 -21.79 7.06
C ALA A 139 8.89 -20.58 7.39
N MET A 140 8.32 -19.43 7.76
CA MET A 140 9.07 -18.27 8.22
C MET A 140 9.70 -18.52 9.60
N LYS A 141 10.65 -17.66 9.99
CA LYS A 141 11.24 -17.70 11.33
C LYS A 141 10.17 -17.45 12.39
N PRO A 142 10.15 -18.23 13.49
CA PRO A 142 9.30 -17.92 14.63
C PRO A 142 9.60 -16.52 15.19
N GLY A 143 8.56 -15.70 15.37
CA GLY A 143 8.66 -14.30 15.78
C GLY A 143 8.99 -13.33 14.64
N ALA A 144 9.12 -13.79 13.39
CA ALA A 144 9.14 -12.88 12.25
C ALA A 144 7.85 -12.05 12.20
N VAL A 145 7.92 -10.91 11.53
CA VAL A 145 6.81 -9.96 11.42
C VAL A 145 6.36 -9.85 9.97
N VAL A 146 5.05 -9.83 9.75
CA VAL A 146 4.45 -9.41 8.49
C VAL A 146 3.62 -8.15 8.71
N VAL A 147 3.81 -7.15 7.85
CA VAL A 147 2.99 -5.93 7.80
C VAL A 147 2.26 -5.91 6.47
N ASP A 148 0.94 -6.06 6.50
CA ASP A 148 0.12 -6.13 5.29
C ASP A 148 -0.55 -4.78 5.01
N ILE A 149 0.11 -3.91 4.23
CA ILE A 149 -0.46 -2.63 3.81
C ILE A 149 -1.66 -2.86 2.88
N SER A 150 -1.65 -3.97 2.13
CA SER A 150 -2.70 -4.36 1.20
C SER A 150 -3.97 -4.87 1.90
N ILE A 151 -4.04 -4.84 3.24
CA ILE A 151 -5.17 -5.36 4.01
C ILE A 151 -6.49 -4.67 3.66
N ASP A 152 -6.46 -3.39 3.29
CA ASP A 152 -7.64 -2.64 2.85
C ASP A 152 -8.28 -3.22 1.58
N GLN A 153 -7.58 -4.13 0.88
CA GLN A 153 -8.06 -4.87 -0.31
C GLN A 153 -8.03 -6.40 -0.10
N GLY A 154 -8.11 -6.85 1.16
CA GLY A 154 -8.13 -8.26 1.54
C GLY A 154 -6.77 -8.85 1.87
N GLY A 155 -5.68 -8.11 1.69
CA GLY A 155 -4.33 -8.50 2.10
C GLY A 155 -3.62 -9.48 1.17
N CYS A 156 -2.28 -9.41 1.09
CA CYS A 156 -1.49 -10.28 0.21
C CYS A 156 -0.99 -11.57 0.87
N PHE A 157 -1.24 -11.77 2.16
CA PHE A 157 -0.99 -13.03 2.87
C PHE A 157 -2.31 -13.80 3.07
N GLU A 158 -2.28 -15.13 2.99
CA GLU A 158 -3.47 -15.96 3.24
C GLU A 158 -3.92 -15.94 4.71
N THR A 159 -3.00 -15.71 5.63
CA THR A 159 -3.25 -15.63 7.08
C THR A 159 -3.63 -14.22 7.55
N SER A 160 -3.66 -13.23 6.65
CA SER A 160 -4.05 -11.85 6.96
C SER A 160 -5.55 -11.75 7.31
N ARG A 161 -5.84 -11.10 8.44
CA ARG A 161 -7.19 -10.63 8.82
C ARG A 161 -7.12 -9.18 9.31
N PRO A 162 -8.09 -8.31 8.94
CA PRO A 162 -8.09 -6.92 9.35
C PRO A 162 -7.99 -6.76 10.88
N THR A 163 -7.12 -5.86 11.33
CA THR A 163 -6.98 -5.47 12.73
C THR A 163 -7.24 -3.97 12.91
N THR A 164 -7.18 -3.48 14.15
CA THR A 164 -7.45 -2.07 14.48
C THR A 164 -6.26 -1.46 15.21
N HIS A 165 -6.17 -0.13 15.28
CA HIS A 165 -5.13 0.54 16.07
C HIS A 165 -5.14 0.15 17.56
N ALA A 166 -6.29 -0.27 18.12
CA ALA A 166 -6.39 -0.70 19.52
C ALA A 166 -5.87 -2.13 19.75
N THR A 167 -6.00 -2.98 18.74
CA THR A 167 -5.55 -4.39 18.74
C THR A 167 -4.80 -4.66 17.44
N PRO A 168 -3.58 -4.10 17.28
CA PRO A 168 -2.94 -3.99 15.98
C PRO A 168 -2.38 -5.30 15.45
N THR A 169 -2.05 -6.23 16.33
CA THR A 169 -1.36 -7.46 15.98
C THR A 169 -2.03 -8.72 16.49
N TYR A 170 -1.69 -9.84 15.86
CA TYR A 170 -1.95 -11.18 16.34
C TYR A 170 -0.82 -12.11 15.90
N VAL A 171 -0.71 -13.28 16.52
CA VAL A 171 0.27 -14.31 16.12
C VAL A 171 -0.48 -15.43 15.40
N GLU A 172 0.02 -15.84 14.25
CA GLU A 172 -0.49 -16.97 13.48
C GLU A 172 0.66 -17.72 12.81
N GLU A 173 0.67 -19.05 12.91
CA GLU A 173 1.79 -19.90 12.45
C GLU A 173 3.16 -19.50 13.02
N GLY A 174 3.18 -18.88 14.21
CA GLY A 174 4.41 -18.40 14.87
C GLY A 174 4.91 -17.05 14.37
N VAL A 175 4.17 -16.37 13.47
CA VAL A 175 4.52 -15.08 12.86
C VAL A 175 3.60 -13.99 13.38
N VAL A 176 4.16 -12.83 13.74
CA VAL A 176 3.41 -11.66 14.17
C VAL A 176 2.83 -10.95 12.94
N HIS A 177 1.52 -10.78 12.91
CA HIS A 177 0.82 -10.10 11.84
C HIS A 177 0.38 -8.72 12.28
N TYR A 178 0.76 -7.69 11.54
CA TYR A 178 0.22 -6.35 11.63
C TYR A 178 -0.63 -6.08 10.39
N CYS A 179 -1.94 -5.96 10.59
CA CYS A 179 -2.93 -5.87 9.51
C CYS A 179 -3.92 -4.72 9.76
N VAL A 180 -3.43 -3.61 10.32
CA VAL A 180 -4.29 -2.48 10.70
C VAL A 180 -4.78 -1.78 9.44
N THR A 181 -6.10 -1.72 9.28
CA THR A 181 -6.73 -0.91 8.24
C THR A 181 -6.49 0.57 8.51
N ASN A 182 -6.35 1.39 7.46
CA ASN A 182 -6.13 2.83 7.61
C ASN A 182 -4.91 3.17 8.50
N MET A 183 -3.74 2.60 8.17
CA MET A 183 -2.47 2.92 8.84
C MET A 183 -2.20 4.43 8.96
N PRO A 184 -2.39 5.26 7.91
CA PRO A 184 -2.12 6.70 7.98
C PRO A 184 -2.90 7.46 9.07
N GLY A 185 -3.99 6.88 9.59
CA GLY A 185 -4.76 7.44 10.70
C GLY A 185 -3.96 7.59 12.00
N ALA A 186 -2.94 6.77 12.25
CA ALA A 186 -2.10 6.89 13.45
C ALA A 186 -1.23 8.15 13.46
N VAL A 187 -0.94 8.71 12.28
CA VAL A 187 -0.07 9.89 12.10
C VAL A 187 -0.84 11.07 11.51
N ALA A 188 -2.03 11.32 12.06
CA ALA A 188 -3.02 12.30 11.57
C ALA A 188 -2.44 13.67 11.20
N ARG A 189 -1.50 14.21 12.00
CA ARG A 189 -0.87 15.51 11.69
C ARG A 189 -0.17 15.50 10.33
N THR A 190 0.55 14.42 10.03
CA THR A 190 1.28 14.26 8.77
C THR A 190 0.32 13.91 7.64
N SER A 191 -0.57 12.93 7.85
CA SER A 191 -1.48 12.46 6.80
C SER A 191 -2.52 13.50 6.40
N THR A 192 -3.06 14.29 7.34
CA THR A 192 -3.98 15.38 7.01
C THR A 192 -3.32 16.43 6.12
N VAL A 193 -2.10 16.86 6.43
CA VAL A 193 -1.40 17.86 5.61
C VAL A 193 -1.05 17.28 4.24
N ALA A 194 -0.55 16.04 4.18
CA ALA A 194 -0.22 15.37 2.91
C ALA A 194 -1.45 15.19 2.01
N LEU A 195 -2.58 14.75 2.56
CA LEU A 195 -3.83 14.60 1.83
C LEU A 195 -4.36 15.96 1.36
N ASN A 196 -4.38 16.96 2.26
CA ASN A 196 -4.87 18.30 1.91
C ASN A 196 -4.09 18.92 0.76
N ASN A 197 -2.75 18.80 0.75
CA ASN A 197 -1.93 19.32 -0.34
C ASN A 197 -2.29 18.69 -1.69
N ALA A 198 -2.64 17.40 -1.72
CA ALA A 198 -3.07 16.72 -2.93
C ALA A 198 -4.51 17.06 -3.32
N THR A 199 -5.42 17.25 -2.35
CA THR A 199 -6.84 17.53 -2.62
C THR A 199 -7.14 18.99 -2.90
N LEU A 200 -6.33 19.92 -2.38
CA LEU A 200 -6.60 21.35 -2.40
C LEU A 200 -6.92 21.90 -3.81
N PRO A 201 -6.18 21.57 -4.88
CA PRO A 201 -6.52 22.06 -6.23
C PRO A 201 -7.92 21.66 -6.68
N TYR A 202 -8.34 20.41 -6.39
CA TYR A 202 -9.66 19.91 -6.75
C TYR A 202 -10.78 20.52 -5.91
N VAL A 203 -10.52 20.75 -4.62
CA VAL A 203 -11.48 21.41 -3.71
C VAL A 203 -11.73 22.85 -4.15
N LEU A 204 -10.67 23.58 -4.52
CA LEU A 204 -10.79 24.96 -5.03
C LEU A 204 -11.56 24.98 -6.36
N ALA A 205 -11.25 24.09 -7.31
CA ALA A 205 -11.98 24.00 -8.57
C ALA A 205 -13.48 23.76 -8.37
N ILE A 206 -13.85 22.87 -7.43
CA ILE A 206 -15.25 22.62 -7.09
C ILE A 206 -15.90 23.84 -6.41
N ALA A 207 -15.15 24.56 -5.56
CA ALA A 207 -15.65 25.75 -4.87
C ALA A 207 -15.90 26.92 -5.86
N ASP A 208 -14.99 27.11 -6.81
CA ASP A 208 -15.02 28.24 -7.75
C ASP A 208 -16.01 28.01 -8.91
N HIS A 209 -16.11 26.77 -9.41
CA HIS A 209 -16.88 26.44 -10.62
C HIS A 209 -18.13 25.61 -10.35
N GLY A 210 -18.37 25.23 -9.09
CA GLY A 210 -19.33 24.19 -8.73
C GLY A 210 -18.89 22.81 -9.23
N TRP A 211 -19.49 21.75 -8.69
CA TRP A 211 -19.10 20.38 -9.04
C TRP A 211 -19.33 20.07 -10.54
N GLN A 212 -20.35 20.63 -11.18
CA GLN A 212 -20.61 20.40 -12.61
C GLN A 212 -19.58 21.05 -13.52
N GLY A 213 -19.22 22.31 -13.21
CA GLY A 213 -18.19 23.04 -13.95
C GLY A 213 -16.83 22.36 -13.80
N ALA A 214 -16.43 22.06 -12.57
CA ALA A 214 -15.16 21.41 -12.27
C ALA A 214 -15.01 20.05 -12.97
N LEU A 215 -16.04 19.19 -12.97
CA LEU A 215 -15.99 17.91 -13.70
C LEU A 215 -16.07 18.07 -15.23
N GLY A 216 -16.61 19.19 -15.71
CA GLY A 216 -16.63 19.52 -17.15
C GLY A 216 -15.25 19.94 -17.67
N GLU A 217 -14.49 20.66 -16.84
CA GLU A 217 -13.16 21.18 -17.16
C GLU A 217 -12.04 20.17 -16.93
N ASP A 218 -12.16 19.30 -15.92
CA ASP A 218 -11.16 18.30 -15.56
C ASP A 218 -11.70 16.87 -15.75
N ALA A 219 -11.22 16.20 -16.81
CA ALA A 219 -11.55 14.82 -17.10
C ALA A 219 -11.07 13.85 -16.00
N HIS A 220 -9.96 14.15 -15.33
CA HIS A 220 -9.40 13.32 -14.26
C HIS A 220 -10.18 13.43 -12.96
N LEU A 221 -10.65 14.64 -12.63
CA LEU A 221 -11.61 14.82 -11.54
C LEU A 221 -12.93 14.10 -11.86
N ARG A 222 -13.37 14.13 -13.12
CA ARG A 222 -14.57 13.41 -13.60
C ARG A 222 -14.46 11.90 -13.48
N ASP A 223 -13.28 11.32 -13.67
CA ASP A 223 -13.03 9.89 -13.42
C ASP A 223 -13.21 9.52 -11.93
N GLY A 224 -13.13 10.51 -11.04
CA GLY A 224 -13.44 10.38 -9.62
C GLY A 224 -14.94 10.29 -9.29
N LEU A 225 -15.84 10.63 -10.22
CA LEU A 225 -17.29 10.65 -9.97
C LEU A 225 -17.85 9.22 -9.87
N ASN A 226 -18.39 8.87 -8.69
CA ASN A 226 -18.91 7.52 -8.42
C ASN A 226 -20.43 7.40 -8.61
N ILE A 227 -21.17 8.36 -8.08
CA ILE A 227 -22.64 8.39 -8.12
C ILE A 227 -23.07 9.80 -8.52
N CYS A 228 -24.01 9.88 -9.45
CA CYS A 228 -24.62 11.13 -9.86
C CYS A 228 -26.12 10.93 -10.03
N ARG A 229 -26.93 11.68 -9.29
CA ARG A 229 -28.40 11.70 -9.42
C ARG A 229 -29.01 10.29 -9.39
N GLY A 230 -28.59 9.47 -8.43
CA GLY A 230 -29.05 8.10 -8.25
C GLY A 230 -28.50 7.07 -9.26
N HIS A 231 -27.63 7.48 -10.20
CA HIS A 231 -27.00 6.57 -11.16
C HIS A 231 -25.55 6.30 -10.76
N VAL A 232 -25.10 5.05 -10.93
CA VAL A 232 -23.70 4.67 -10.73
C VAL A 232 -22.91 5.04 -11.98
N THR A 233 -21.93 5.93 -11.82
CA THR A 233 -21.11 6.46 -12.93
C THR A 233 -19.70 5.88 -12.99
N HIS A 234 -19.32 5.06 -12.02
CA HIS A 234 -18.03 4.38 -11.99
C HIS A 234 -18.19 2.92 -12.42
N SER A 235 -17.56 2.54 -13.53
CA SER A 235 -17.74 1.23 -14.17
C SER A 235 -17.36 0.06 -13.26
N ALA A 236 -16.25 0.18 -12.52
CA ALA A 236 -15.84 -0.86 -11.57
C ALA A 236 -16.88 -1.11 -10.47
N VAL A 237 -17.44 -0.04 -9.88
CA VAL A 237 -18.49 -0.15 -8.84
C VAL A 237 -19.75 -0.80 -9.40
N ALA A 238 -20.18 -0.37 -10.59
CA ALA A 238 -21.35 -0.95 -11.25
C ALA A 238 -21.18 -2.45 -11.52
N ARG A 239 -20.02 -2.85 -12.05
CA ARG A 239 -19.71 -4.26 -12.32
C ARG A 239 -19.64 -5.08 -11.03
N ASP A 240 -18.88 -4.64 -10.05
CA ASP A 240 -18.57 -5.45 -8.86
C ASP A 240 -19.80 -5.59 -7.94
N LEU A 241 -20.74 -4.65 -8.00
CA LEU A 241 -22.01 -4.69 -7.26
C LEU A 241 -23.22 -5.14 -8.09
N ASN A 242 -23.02 -5.54 -9.36
CA ASN A 242 -24.10 -5.90 -10.30
C ASN A 242 -25.20 -4.80 -10.44
N LEU A 243 -24.78 -3.55 -10.59
CA LEU A 243 -25.65 -2.39 -10.78
C LEU A 243 -25.56 -1.84 -12.22
N LEU A 244 -26.57 -1.07 -12.62
CA LEU A 244 -26.57 -0.40 -13.93
C LEU A 244 -25.53 0.73 -13.97
N PHE A 245 -24.65 0.66 -14.96
CA PHE A 245 -23.69 1.72 -15.26
C PHE A 245 -24.31 2.79 -16.16
N THR A 246 -24.10 4.07 -15.84
CA THR A 246 -24.45 5.21 -16.70
C THR A 246 -23.24 6.12 -16.83
N SER A 247 -22.89 6.55 -18.04
CA SER A 247 -21.67 7.36 -18.21
C SER A 247 -21.75 8.70 -17.48
N SER A 248 -20.65 9.14 -16.89
CA SER A 248 -20.57 10.44 -16.19
C SER A 248 -20.96 11.60 -17.11
N ALA A 249 -20.50 11.59 -18.36
CA ALA A 249 -20.85 12.58 -19.38
C ALA A 249 -22.38 12.66 -19.62
N GLU A 250 -23.06 11.53 -19.71
CA GLU A 250 -24.52 11.49 -19.90
C GLU A 250 -25.25 12.04 -18.66
N THR A 251 -24.82 11.68 -17.45
CA THR A 251 -25.47 12.18 -16.22
C THR A 251 -25.33 13.69 -16.04
N LEU A 252 -24.22 14.27 -16.49
CA LEU A 252 -23.96 15.72 -16.46
C LEU A 252 -24.85 16.49 -17.45
N LEU A 253 -25.16 15.91 -18.61
CA LEU A 253 -25.98 16.53 -19.65
C LEU A 253 -27.48 16.59 -19.31
N ARG A 254 -27.99 15.68 -18.47
CA ARG A 254 -29.41 15.60 -18.06
C ARG A 254 -29.92 16.79 -17.21
N HIS A 255 -29.22 17.93 -17.16
CA HIS A 255 -29.61 19.12 -16.39
C HIS A 255 -30.27 20.22 -17.24
N LYS A 256 -30.42 20.02 -18.56
CA LYS A 256 -31.05 21.01 -19.45
C LYS A 256 -32.58 20.92 -19.51
N THR A 257 -33.26 20.47 -18.45
CA THR A 257 -34.73 20.47 -18.32
C THR A 257 -35.10 21.02 -16.96
#